data_AF-A0A519LJA3-F1
#
_entry.id   AF-A0A519LJA3-F1
#
_cell.length_a   1.000
_cell.length_b   1.000
_cell.length_c   1.000
_cell.angle_alpha   90.00
_cell.angle_beta   90.00
_cell.angle_gamma   90.00
#
_symmetry.space_group_name_H-M   'P 1'
#
loop_
_entity.id
_entity.type
_entity.pdbx_description
1 polymer ?
#
loop_
_entity_poly.entity_id
_entity_poly.type
_entity_poly.pdbx_seq_one_letter_code
_entity_poly.pdbx_strand_id
1 'polypeptide(L)'
;QNVGVENPSWMSGGVQLMENLQLPWNRVIIVAFALAVLGGVAFLISKTRLGLFVRGVTQNRPIASCMGVNTARVDTYAFALGSGIAGLAGCALSQVGNVGPDLGQGYIVDSFMVVVLGGVGQLAGTVYAALGLGVLNKFLEGWTGAVLAKIAVLVFIIIFIQKRPQGIFAVKGRTAD
;
A
#
# COMPACT_ATOMS: atom_id res chain seq x y z
N GLN A 1 -22.23 -3.73 -16.24
CA GLN A 1 -21.41 -4.15 -17.40
C GLN A 1 -19.98 -3.77 -17.11
N ASN A 2 -19.11 -4.75 -17.23
CA ASN A 2 -17.69 -4.65 -16.95
C ASN A 2 -17.01 -4.08 -18.21
N VAL A 3 -16.55 -2.82 -18.17
CA VAL A 3 -15.87 -2.17 -19.30
C VAL A 3 -14.36 -2.26 -19.07
N GLY A 4 -13.69 -3.08 -19.88
CA GLY A 4 -12.24 -3.12 -19.93
C GLY A 4 -11.73 -1.82 -20.54
N VAL A 5 -10.84 -1.12 -19.84
CA VAL A 5 -10.12 0.02 -20.40
C VAL A 5 -9.16 -0.56 -21.45
N GLU A 6 -9.43 -0.33 -22.73
CA GLU A 6 -8.52 -0.73 -23.79
C GLU A 6 -7.17 -0.03 -23.62
N ASN A 7 -6.13 -0.84 -23.54
CA ASN A 7 -4.76 -0.37 -23.45
C ASN A 7 -4.38 0.39 -24.74
N PRO A 8 -3.85 1.62 -24.66
CA PRO A 8 -3.32 2.34 -25.82
C PRO A 8 -2.28 1.50 -26.55
N SER A 9 -2.20 1.60 -27.88
CA SER A 9 -1.36 0.78 -28.76
C SER A 9 0.14 0.74 -28.41
N TRP A 10 0.67 1.69 -27.63
CA TRP A 10 2.04 1.70 -27.12
C TRP A 10 2.25 0.85 -25.84
N MET A 11 1.16 0.40 -25.21
CA MET A 11 1.11 -0.44 -24.01
C MET A 11 0.71 -1.89 -24.30
N SER A 12 0.33 -2.18 -25.55
CA SER A 12 -0.10 -3.50 -26.04
C SER A 12 1.05 -4.33 -26.62
N GLY A 13 2.30 -3.94 -26.38
CA GLY A 13 3.46 -4.80 -26.59
C GLY A 13 3.64 -5.76 -25.40
N GLY A 14 3.97 -7.02 -25.68
CA GLY A 14 4.40 -7.98 -24.68
C GLY A 14 5.78 -8.51 -25.06
N VAL A 15 6.73 -8.48 -24.13
CA VAL A 15 8.00 -9.19 -24.33
C VAL A 15 7.74 -10.65 -24.03
N GLN A 16 7.66 -11.48 -25.07
CA GLN A 16 7.63 -12.94 -24.94
C GLN A 16 9.03 -13.40 -24.52
N LEU A 17 9.25 -13.62 -23.22
CA LEU A 17 10.51 -14.22 -22.74
C LEU A 17 10.56 -15.74 -23.00
N MET A 18 9.41 -16.42 -23.13
CA MET A 18 9.26 -17.84 -23.51
C MET A 18 7.82 -18.09 -24.04
N GLU A 19 7.62 -19.14 -24.86
CA GLU A 19 6.34 -19.50 -25.52
C GLU A 19 5.10 -19.58 -24.58
N ASN A 20 5.28 -19.70 -23.26
CA ASN A 20 4.20 -19.79 -22.26
C ASN A 20 4.14 -18.62 -21.27
N LEU A 21 4.95 -17.56 -21.41
CA LEU A 21 4.96 -16.45 -20.45
C LEU A 21 5.00 -15.08 -21.15
N GLN A 22 3.81 -14.55 -21.45
CA GLN A 22 3.64 -13.14 -21.82
C GLN A 22 3.66 -12.29 -20.56
N LEU A 23 4.70 -11.47 -20.38
CA LEU A 23 4.65 -10.32 -19.48
C LEU A 23 4.08 -9.13 -20.27
N PRO A 24 2.80 -8.76 -20.07
CA PRO A 24 2.24 -7.56 -20.69
C PRO A 24 2.95 -6.33 -20.12
N TRP A 25 3.39 -5.43 -21.01
CA TRP A 25 4.11 -4.19 -20.68
C TRP A 25 3.37 -3.33 -19.65
N ASN A 26 2.03 -3.42 -19.63
CA ASN A 26 1.14 -2.85 -18.63
C ASN A 26 1.58 -3.17 -17.18
N ARG A 27 1.95 -4.43 -16.88
CA ARG A 27 2.36 -4.82 -15.51
C ARG A 27 3.73 -4.22 -15.13
N VAL A 28 4.64 -4.11 -16.09
CA VAL A 28 5.98 -3.54 -15.86
C VAL A 28 5.88 -2.04 -15.62
N ILE A 29 5.07 -1.32 -16.40
CA ILE A 29 4.81 0.12 -16.20
C ILE A 29 4.20 0.37 -14.82
N ILE A 30 3.25 -0.46 -14.38
CA ILE A 30 2.60 -0.26 -13.09
C ILE A 30 3.54 -0.54 -11.93
N VAL A 31 4.42 -1.54 -12.05
CA VAL A 31 5.47 -1.76 -11.05
C VAL A 31 6.43 -0.56 -11.02
N ALA A 32 6.85 -0.05 -12.18
CA ALA A 32 7.71 1.13 -12.25
C ALA A 32 7.03 2.38 -11.66
N PHE A 33 5.74 2.58 -11.95
CA PHE A 33 4.93 3.67 -11.40
C PHE A 33 4.77 3.54 -9.88
N ALA A 34 4.46 2.34 -9.38
CA ALA A 34 4.34 2.07 -7.95
C ALA A 34 5.67 2.31 -7.22
N LEU A 35 6.81 1.89 -7.80
CA LEU A 35 8.14 2.16 -7.26
C LEU A 35 8.47 3.66 -7.29
N ALA A 36 8.09 4.38 -8.34
CA ALA A 36 8.28 5.83 -8.43
C ALA A 36 7.47 6.59 -7.37
N VAL A 37 6.19 6.23 -7.19
CA VAL A 37 5.32 6.81 -6.15
C VAL A 37 5.86 6.46 -4.76
N LEU A 38 6.21 5.20 -4.51
CA LEU A 38 6.80 4.76 -3.25
C LEU A 38 8.09 5.52 -2.94
N GLY A 39 8.99 5.64 -3.91
CA GLY A 39 10.23 6.40 -3.79
C GLY A 39 9.98 7.88 -3.53
N GLY A 40 9.02 8.48 -4.22
CA GLY A 40 8.60 9.87 -4.01
C GLY A 40 8.06 10.12 -2.59
N VAL A 41 7.21 9.23 -2.09
CA VAL A 41 6.64 9.34 -0.73
C VAL A 41 7.71 9.09 0.33
N ALA A 42 8.56 8.08 0.14
CA ALA A 42 9.67 7.80 1.04
C ALA A 42 10.63 9.00 1.12
N PHE A 43 10.98 9.59 -0.03
CA PHE A 43 11.80 10.80 -0.07
C PHE A 43 11.12 11.99 0.61
N LEU A 44 9.84 12.20 0.35
CA LEU A 44 9.06 13.27 0.96
C LEU A 44 9.04 13.13 2.49
N ILE A 45 8.73 11.95 3.02
CA ILE A 45 8.64 11.71 4.47
C ILE A 45 10.03 11.71 5.13
N SER A 46 11.07 11.19 4.47
CA SER A 46 12.41 11.09 5.09
C SER A 46 13.22 12.37 5.01
N LYS A 47 13.07 13.18 3.95
CA LYS A 47 13.98 14.31 3.67
C LYS A 47 13.33 15.69 3.78
N THR A 48 12.00 15.79 3.78
CA THR A 48 11.32 17.11 3.81
C THR A 48 10.88 17.53 5.21
N ARG A 49 10.69 18.86 5.38
CA ARG A 49 10.19 19.45 6.63
C ARG A 49 8.79 18.94 7.00
N LEU A 50 7.95 18.64 6.01
CA LEU A 50 6.61 18.06 6.25
C LEU A 50 6.72 16.70 6.96
N GLY A 51 7.66 15.85 6.54
CA GLY A 51 7.90 14.56 7.19
C GLY A 51 8.35 14.70 8.65
N LEU A 52 9.17 15.70 8.96
CA LEU A 52 9.58 16.01 10.33
C LEU A 52 8.39 16.43 11.20
N PHE A 53 7.53 17.31 10.69
CA PHE A 53 6.33 17.75 11.40
C PHE A 53 5.34 16.60 11.61
N VAL A 54 5.08 15.77 10.61
CA VAL A 54 4.20 14.61 10.74
C VAL A 54 4.71 13.67 11.83
N ARG A 55 6.01 13.33 11.82
CA ARG A 55 6.62 12.46 12.85
C ARG A 55 6.53 13.10 14.24
N GLY A 56 6.76 14.40 14.36
CA GLY A 56 6.61 15.14 15.62
C GLY A 56 5.18 15.14 16.17
N VAL A 57 4.18 15.37 15.31
CA VAL A 57 2.76 15.35 15.68
C VAL A 57 2.32 13.94 16.08
N THR A 58 2.80 12.90 15.42
CA THR A 58 2.48 11.50 15.78
C THR A 58 3.09 11.05 17.11
N GLN A 59 4.16 11.69 17.58
CA GLN A 59 4.78 11.36 18.87
C GLN A 59 4.09 12.05 20.04
N ASN A 60 3.87 13.37 19.96
CA ASN A 60 3.20 14.12 21.01
C ASN A 60 2.54 15.39 20.44
N ARG A 61 1.25 15.26 20.11
CA ARG A 61 0.45 16.34 19.52
C ARG A 61 0.38 17.60 20.41
N PRO A 62 0.15 17.50 21.74
CA PRO A 62 0.19 18.67 22.63
C PRO A 62 1.52 19.44 22.60
N ILE A 63 2.65 18.74 22.68
CA ILE A 63 3.97 19.39 22.67
C ILE A 63 4.24 20.06 21.32
N ALA A 64 3.86 19.41 20.21
CA ALA A 64 4.00 19.98 18.88
C ALA A 64 3.22 21.30 18.72
N SER A 65 2.00 21.39 19.26
CA SER A 65 1.22 22.64 19.23
C SER A 65 1.83 23.76 20.07
N CYS A 66 2.44 23.43 21.21
CA CYS A 66 3.16 24.42 22.04
C CYS A 66 4.42 24.97 21.35
N MET A 67 5.04 24.19 20.47
CA MET A 67 6.22 24.59 19.69
C MET A 67 5.89 25.45 18.46
N GLY A 68 4.65 25.93 18.32
CA GLY A 68 4.22 26.75 17.19
C GLY A 68 3.94 25.98 15.90
N VAL A 69 3.91 24.63 15.95
CA VAL A 69 3.52 23.81 14.80
C VAL A 69 1.99 23.78 14.71
N ASN A 70 1.45 24.24 13.59
CA ASN A 70 0.02 24.13 13.33
C ASN A 70 -0.33 22.68 12.97
N THR A 71 -0.72 21.90 13.99
CA THR A 71 -1.09 20.48 13.88
C THR A 71 -2.20 20.27 12.86
N ALA A 72 -3.22 21.14 12.82
CA ALA A 72 -4.32 21.04 11.86
C ALA A 72 -3.84 21.15 10.40
N ARG A 73 -2.90 22.06 10.10
CA ARG A 73 -2.32 22.16 8.74
C ARG A 73 -1.49 20.92 8.39
N VAL A 74 -0.71 20.42 9.34
CA VAL A 74 0.10 19.20 9.13
C VAL A 74 -0.80 18.00 8.84
N ASP A 75 -1.88 17.83 9.60
CA ASP A 75 -2.88 16.79 9.39
C ASP A 75 -3.55 16.93 8.01
N THR A 76 -3.90 18.16 7.62
CA THR A 76 -4.50 18.45 6.30
C THR A 76 -3.55 18.09 5.16
N TYR A 77 -2.26 18.46 5.25
CA TYR A 77 -1.27 18.11 4.23
C TYR A 77 -1.01 16.60 4.18
N ALA A 78 -0.95 15.93 5.32
CA ALA A 78 -0.79 14.48 5.40
C ALA A 78 -1.99 13.75 4.77
N PHE A 79 -3.20 14.22 5.06
CA PHE A 79 -4.44 13.67 4.48
C PHE A 79 -4.54 13.93 2.97
N ALA A 80 -4.20 15.14 2.51
CA ALA A 80 -4.17 15.48 1.09
C ALA A 80 -3.15 14.62 0.32
N LEU A 81 -1.96 14.39 0.89
CA LEU A 81 -0.96 13.49 0.31
C LEU A 81 -1.48 12.04 0.24
N GLY A 82 -2.04 11.53 1.34
CA GLY A 82 -2.55 10.15 1.40
C GLY A 82 -3.69 9.90 0.40
N SER A 83 -4.66 10.81 0.34
CA SER A 83 -5.78 10.73 -0.61
C SER A 83 -5.32 10.88 -2.06
N GLY A 84 -4.34 11.75 -2.34
CA GLY A 84 -3.72 11.87 -3.66
C GLY A 84 -3.05 10.57 -4.12
N ILE A 85 -2.26 9.93 -3.24
CA ILE A 85 -1.61 8.65 -3.54
C ILE A 85 -2.64 7.54 -3.76
N ALA A 86 -3.72 7.51 -2.97
CA ALA A 86 -4.82 6.57 -3.17
C ALA A 86 -5.52 6.76 -4.53
N GLY A 87 -5.70 8.01 -4.97
CA GLY A 87 -6.22 8.32 -6.30
C GLY A 87 -5.31 7.85 -7.44
N LEU A 88 -4.00 8.07 -7.31
CA LEU A 88 -3.01 7.57 -8.28
C LEU A 88 -3.00 6.03 -8.33
N ALA A 89 -3.10 5.36 -7.18
CA ALA A 89 -3.21 3.91 -7.12
C ALA A 89 -4.49 3.40 -7.81
N GLY A 90 -5.63 4.06 -7.62
CA GLY A 90 -6.88 3.73 -8.30
C GLY A 90 -6.79 3.85 -9.83
N CYS A 91 -6.12 4.89 -10.34
CA CYS A 91 -5.88 5.08 -11.78
C CYS A 91 -4.98 3.98 -12.38
N ALA A 92 -3.99 3.50 -11.62
CA ALA A 92 -3.16 2.38 -12.07
C ALA A 92 -3.93 1.05 -12.03
N LEU A 93 -4.78 0.84 -11.03
CA LEU A 93 -5.57 -0.39 -10.88
C LEU A 93 -6.64 -0.54 -11.97
N SER A 94 -7.27 0.56 -12.40
CA SER A 94 -8.27 0.55 -13.47
C SER A 94 -7.71 0.14 -14.85
N GLN A 95 -6.39 0.20 -15.03
CA GLN A 95 -5.71 -0.25 -16.25
C GLN A 95 -5.41 -1.76 -16.26
N VAL A 96 -5.46 -2.46 -15.11
CA VAL A 96 -5.14 -3.90 -15.01
C VAL A 96 -6.39 -4.75 -14.82
N GLY A 97 -7.34 -4.22 -14.04
CA GLY A 97 -8.58 -4.89 -13.70
C GLY A 97 -9.76 -4.27 -14.41
N ASN A 98 -10.76 -5.08 -14.71
CA ASN A 98 -12.01 -4.58 -15.24
C ASN A 98 -12.73 -3.72 -14.19
N VAL A 99 -13.09 -2.47 -14.54
CA VAL A 99 -13.78 -1.54 -13.64
C VAL A 99 -15.19 -2.04 -13.30
N GLY A 100 -15.42 -2.33 -12.01
CA GLY A 100 -16.71 -2.76 -11.47
C GLY A 100 -16.89 -2.27 -10.02
N PRO A 101 -18.15 -2.11 -9.54
CA PRO A 101 -18.44 -1.57 -8.21
C PRO A 101 -17.85 -2.41 -7.05
N ASP A 102 -17.54 -3.68 -7.28
CA ASP A 102 -16.95 -4.59 -6.29
C ASP A 102 -15.42 -4.42 -6.13
N LEU A 103 -14.74 -3.75 -7.07
CA LEU A 103 -13.30 -3.56 -7.00
C LEU A 103 -12.89 -2.84 -5.71
N GLY A 104 -13.63 -1.79 -5.33
CA GLY A 104 -13.34 -1.01 -4.14
C GLY A 104 -13.34 -1.88 -2.88
N GLN A 105 -14.35 -2.73 -2.71
CA GLN A 105 -14.49 -3.57 -1.54
C GLN A 105 -13.35 -4.60 -1.44
N GLY A 106 -12.99 -5.26 -2.55
CA GLY A 106 -11.88 -6.21 -2.58
C GLY A 106 -10.53 -5.59 -2.24
N TYR A 107 -10.23 -4.40 -2.79
CA TYR A 107 -8.94 -3.74 -2.60
C TYR A 107 -8.81 -2.99 -1.28
N ILE A 108 -9.91 -2.49 -0.69
CA ILE A 108 -9.90 -1.87 0.64
C ILE A 108 -9.47 -2.90 1.69
N VAL A 109 -9.99 -4.13 1.62
CA VAL A 109 -9.63 -5.19 2.56
C VAL A 109 -8.15 -5.54 2.44
N ASP A 110 -7.65 -5.74 1.21
CA ASP A 110 -6.24 -6.05 0.97
C ASP A 110 -5.31 -4.88 1.40
N SER A 111 -5.75 -3.62 1.24
CA SER A 111 -5.00 -2.43 1.67
C SER A 111 -4.93 -2.29 3.19
N PHE A 112 -6.06 -2.49 3.88
CA PHE A 112 -6.12 -2.46 5.34
C PHE A 112 -5.23 -3.56 5.94
N MET A 113 -5.30 -4.76 5.35
CA MET A 113 -4.52 -5.92 5.72
C MET A 113 -3.00 -5.65 5.68
N VAL A 114 -2.51 -5.03 4.61
CA VAL A 114 -1.10 -4.65 4.47
C VAL A 114 -0.66 -3.62 5.51
N VAL A 115 -1.49 -2.61 5.77
CA VAL A 115 -1.18 -1.54 6.74
C VAL A 115 -1.09 -2.10 8.16
N VAL A 116 -2.03 -2.97 8.54
CA VAL A 116 -2.04 -3.60 9.86
C VAL A 116 -0.84 -4.54 10.05
N LEU A 117 -0.52 -5.35 9.04
CA LEU A 117 0.65 -6.23 9.07
C LEU A 117 1.96 -5.43 9.13
N GLY A 118 2.06 -4.35 8.37
CA GLY A 118 3.25 -3.51 8.28
C GLY A 118 3.55 -2.69 9.54
N GLY A 119 2.52 -2.34 10.32
CA GLY A 119 2.62 -1.50 11.51
C GLY A 119 2.30 -0.02 11.24
N VAL A 120 1.63 0.62 12.18
CA VAL A 120 1.14 2.01 12.06
C VAL A 120 2.32 2.99 12.09
N GLY A 121 2.53 3.73 11.02
CA GLY A 121 3.51 4.83 10.97
C GLY A 121 4.91 4.47 10.45
N GLN A 122 5.15 3.23 10.04
CA GLN A 122 6.45 2.82 9.49
C GLN A 122 6.35 2.36 8.03
N LEU A 123 6.76 3.25 7.10
CA LEU A 123 6.68 3.03 5.65
C LEU A 123 7.50 1.80 5.19
N ALA A 124 8.62 1.49 5.83
CA ALA A 124 9.38 0.28 5.52
C ALA A 124 8.58 -1.00 5.82
N GLY A 125 7.86 -1.03 6.95
CA GLY A 125 7.07 -2.19 7.36
C GLY A 125 5.91 -2.47 6.41
N THR A 126 5.23 -1.43 5.94
CA THR A 126 4.15 -1.57 4.95
C THR A 126 4.64 -2.09 3.60
N VAL A 127 5.85 -1.72 3.16
CA VAL A 127 6.45 -2.24 1.91
C VAL A 127 6.76 -3.73 2.02
N TYR A 128 7.42 -4.16 3.10
CA TYR A 128 7.70 -5.58 3.31
C TYR A 128 6.43 -6.41 3.48
N ALA A 129 5.41 -5.87 4.17
CA ALA A 129 4.10 -6.49 4.30
C ALA A 129 3.38 -6.61 2.94
N ALA A 130 3.40 -5.56 2.11
CA ALA A 130 2.79 -5.56 0.78
C ALA A 130 3.42 -6.60 -0.14
N LEU A 131 4.75 -6.65 -0.16
CA LEU A 131 5.49 -7.62 -0.97
C LEU A 131 5.28 -9.05 -0.46
N GLY A 132 5.35 -9.27 0.86
CA GLY A 132 5.13 -10.57 1.47
C GLY A 132 3.73 -11.10 1.21
N LEU A 133 2.70 -10.30 1.49
CA LEU A 133 1.31 -10.67 1.25
C LEU A 133 1.01 -10.84 -0.25
N GLY A 134 1.57 -9.99 -1.11
CA GLY A 134 1.40 -10.11 -2.56
C GLY A 134 1.96 -11.42 -3.11
N VAL A 135 3.18 -11.79 -2.72
CA VAL A 135 3.81 -13.06 -3.12
C VAL A 135 3.04 -14.24 -2.55
N LEU A 136 2.70 -14.20 -1.25
CA LEU A 136 1.97 -15.28 -0.59
C LEU A 136 0.59 -15.50 -1.24
N ASN A 137 -0.13 -14.42 -1.53
CA ASN A 137 -1.44 -14.47 -2.17
C ASN A 137 -1.35 -15.11 -3.55
N LYS A 138 -0.37 -14.72 -4.38
CA LYS A 138 -0.17 -15.33 -5.71
C LYS A 138 0.28 -16.78 -5.67
N PHE A 139 1.08 -17.16 -4.68
CA PHE A 139 1.51 -18.55 -4.50
C PHE A 139 0.34 -19.44 -4.05
N LEU A 140 -0.48 -18.96 -3.11
CA LEU A 140 -1.67 -19.66 -2.61
C LEU A 140 -2.78 -19.74 -3.67
N GLU A 141 -2.98 -18.68 -4.46
CA GLU A 141 -3.90 -18.70 -5.61
C GLU A 141 -3.57 -19.84 -6.58
N GLY A 142 -2.27 -20.06 -6.85
CA GLY A 142 -1.79 -21.11 -7.75
C GLY A 142 -1.97 -22.54 -7.21
N TRP A 143 -2.07 -22.72 -5.89
CA TRP A 143 -2.19 -24.05 -5.26
C TRP A 143 -3.62 -24.42 -4.82
N THR A 144 -4.43 -23.44 -4.40
CA THR A 144 -5.66 -23.71 -3.64
C THR A 144 -6.91 -23.00 -4.21
N GLY A 145 -6.73 -22.19 -5.27
CA GLY A 145 -7.81 -21.39 -5.86
C GLY A 145 -8.07 -20.08 -5.11
N ALA A 146 -8.52 -19.06 -5.83
CA ALA A 146 -8.51 -17.67 -5.35
C ALA A 146 -9.37 -17.40 -4.10
N VAL A 147 -10.47 -18.13 -3.93
CA VAL A 147 -11.37 -17.95 -2.78
C VAL A 147 -10.76 -18.52 -1.50
N LEU A 148 -10.22 -19.75 -1.55
CA LEU A 148 -9.62 -20.40 -0.38
C LEU A 148 -8.34 -19.69 0.05
N ALA A 149 -7.56 -19.17 -0.92
CA ALA A 149 -6.39 -18.35 -0.66
C ALA A 149 -6.74 -17.08 0.13
N LYS A 150 -7.77 -16.32 -0.28
CA LYS A 150 -8.20 -15.10 0.45
C LYS A 150 -8.67 -15.42 1.87
N ILE A 151 -9.43 -16.49 2.07
CA ILE A 151 -9.89 -16.91 3.40
C ILE A 151 -8.69 -17.31 4.29
N ALA A 152 -7.77 -18.12 3.77
CA ALA A 152 -6.59 -18.57 4.50
C ALA A 152 -5.68 -17.39 4.92
N VAL A 153 -5.45 -16.43 4.02
CA VAL A 153 -4.69 -15.21 4.31
C VAL A 153 -5.37 -14.38 5.40
N LEU A 154 -6.70 -14.25 5.35
CA LEU A 154 -7.46 -13.49 6.34
C LEU A 154 -7.39 -14.15 7.73
N VAL A 155 -7.53 -15.47 7.82
CA VAL A 155 -7.37 -16.22 9.08
C VAL A 155 -5.94 -16.12 9.61
N PHE A 156 -4.94 -16.28 8.75
CA PHE A 156 -3.52 -16.14 9.12
C PHE A 156 -3.24 -14.78 9.75
N ILE A 157 -3.87 -13.72 9.24
CA ILE A 157 -3.68 -12.36 9.73
C ILE A 157 -4.42 -12.09 11.03
N ILE A 158 -5.62 -12.65 11.21
CA ILE A 158 -6.30 -12.60 12.51
C ILE A 158 -5.41 -13.24 13.59
N ILE A 159 -4.80 -14.40 13.30
CA ILE A 159 -3.86 -15.07 14.20
C ILE A 159 -2.61 -14.22 14.42
N PHE A 160 -2.07 -13.60 13.36
CA PHE A 160 -0.89 -12.76 13.44
C PHE A 160 -1.13 -11.51 14.30
N ILE A 161 -2.28 -10.83 14.13
CA ILE A 161 -2.69 -9.67 14.92
C ILE A 161 -2.88 -10.07 16.39
N GLN A 162 -3.49 -11.23 16.67
CA GLN A 162 -3.61 -11.73 18.05
C GLN A 162 -2.25 -11.93 18.71
N LYS A 163 -1.25 -12.41 17.96
CA LYS A 163 0.09 -12.69 18.50
C LYS A 163 1.00 -11.45 18.55
N ARG A 164 0.81 -10.48 17.65
CA ARG A 164 1.61 -9.27 17.50
C ARG A 164 0.69 -8.08 17.09
N PRO A 165 -0.06 -7.50 18.04
CA PRO A 165 -1.04 -6.44 17.74
C PRO A 165 -0.42 -5.13 17.23
N GLN A 166 0.91 -4.98 17.31
CA GLN A 166 1.63 -3.78 16.86
C GLN A 166 2.29 -3.91 15.47
N GLY A 167 2.06 -5.01 14.73
CA GLY A 167 2.62 -5.24 13.39
C GLY A 167 4.08 -5.76 13.39
N ILE A 168 4.64 -5.96 12.19
CA ILE A 168 6.02 -6.47 12.00
C ILE A 168 7.07 -5.48 12.53
N PHE A 169 6.81 -4.18 12.40
CA PHE A 169 7.64 -3.12 12.94
C PHE A 169 6.83 -2.22 13.87
N ALA A 170 6.75 -2.62 15.14
CA ALA A 170 6.19 -1.80 16.19
C ALA A 170 7.03 -0.52 16.36
N VAL A 171 6.38 0.64 16.30
CA VAL A 171 7.00 1.91 16.70
C VAL A 171 7.38 1.76 18.16
N LYS A 172 8.69 1.68 18.45
CA LYS A 172 9.21 1.64 19.80
C LYS A 172 8.94 3.00 20.44
N GLY A 173 7.71 3.20 20.95
CA GLY A 173 7.46 4.18 21.98
C GLY A 173 8.40 3.82 23.12
N ARG A 174 9.36 4.69 23.42
CA ARG A 174 10.05 4.63 24.71
C ARG A 174 8.97 4.82 25.76
N THR A 175 8.41 3.71 26.25
CA THR A 175 7.89 3.63 27.60
C THR A 175 9.07 3.99 28.49
N ALA A 176 9.06 5.22 28.98
CA ALA A 176 9.76 5.56 30.20
C ALA A 176 8.93 4.90 31.31
N ASP A 177 9.32 3.68 31.65
CA ASP A 177 9.27 3.14 33.01
C ASP A 177 10.71 2.81 33.39
#